data_AF-A0A2H9NWM0-F1
#
_entry.id   AF-A0A2H9NWM0-F1
#
_cell.length_a   1.000
_cell.length_b   1.000
_cell.length_c   1.000
_cell.angle_alpha   90.00
_cell.angle_beta   90.00
_cell.angle_gamma   90.00
#
_symmetry.space_group_name_H-M   'P 1'
#
loop_
_entity.id
_entity.type
_entity.pdbx_description
1 polymer ?
#
loop_
_entity_poly.entity_id
_entity_poly.type
_entity_poly.pdbx_seq_one_letter_code
_entity_poly.pdbx_strand_id
1 'polypeptide(L)'
;NLEKSMGTGTLISVLGIIGIITLALIAGCTSDEAPSQKIPVAPAQNPQTAIPTTVQNDVVAIPLSQITSTVQKKTYDAQGAQVRFMVVKGSDGEVRTAFDACDVCGGALGYRQIGSDVMCTKCGKYFAIDGLGTENTQGGGCWPSYLPHIISGDNILVKKSDLEAGRFRFV
;
A
#
# COMPACT_ATOMS: atom_id res chain seq x y z
N ASN A 1 -46.30 21.52 43.92
CA ASN A 1 -44.83 21.64 43.96
C ASN A 1 -44.28 20.90 42.75
N LEU A 2 -44.23 21.57 41.60
CA LEU A 2 -43.12 22.43 41.14
C LEU A 2 -41.87 21.55 40.90
N GLU A 3 -41.30 21.39 39.71
CA GLU A 3 -41.31 22.26 38.53
C GLU A 3 -40.97 21.47 37.25
N LYS A 4 -41.49 22.00 36.15
CA LYS A 4 -41.34 21.62 34.75
C LYS A 4 -40.25 22.51 34.18
N SER A 5 -39.17 21.98 33.60
CA SER A 5 -38.21 22.81 32.85
C SER A 5 -38.41 22.61 31.35
N MET A 6 -38.97 23.64 30.73
CA MET A 6 -39.17 23.83 29.30
C MET A 6 -37.97 24.60 28.74
N GLY A 7 -37.48 24.20 27.55
CA GLY A 7 -36.50 24.95 26.77
C GLY A 7 -36.99 25.17 25.34
N THR A 8 -37.82 26.21 25.16
CA THR A 8 -38.10 26.96 23.92
C THR A 8 -36.78 27.45 23.30
N GLY A 9 -36.46 27.31 22.02
CA GLY A 9 -37.17 27.79 20.83
C GLY A 9 -36.55 29.12 20.38
N THR A 10 -35.87 29.18 19.22
CA THR A 10 -35.74 30.42 18.41
C THR A 10 -35.42 30.04 16.96
N LEU A 11 -36.47 30.04 16.14
CA LEU A 11 -36.42 30.18 14.69
C LEU A 11 -36.07 31.64 14.38
N ILE A 12 -35.01 31.89 13.61
CA ILE A 12 -34.75 33.21 13.03
C ILE A 12 -34.95 33.09 11.52
N SER A 13 -36.17 33.45 11.12
CA SER A 13 -36.52 33.82 9.75
C SER A 13 -35.99 35.23 9.49
N VAL A 14 -35.20 35.43 8.43
CA VAL A 14 -34.99 36.76 7.84
C VAL A 14 -35.31 36.68 6.36
N LEU A 15 -36.51 37.14 6.04
CA LEU A 15 -36.94 37.50 4.69
C LEU A 15 -36.39 38.89 4.33
N GLY A 16 -35.83 38.99 3.13
CA GLY A 16 -36.07 40.11 2.23
C GLY A 16 -35.23 41.38 2.41
N ILE A 17 -34.22 41.54 1.56
CA ILE A 17 -33.90 42.85 0.98
C ILE A 17 -33.71 42.67 -0.53
N ILE A 18 -34.69 43.16 -1.28
CA ILE A 18 -34.67 43.31 -2.73
C ILE A 18 -33.94 44.62 -3.06
N GLY A 19 -32.91 44.50 -3.91
CA GLY A 19 -32.69 45.40 -5.05
C GLY A 19 -32.08 46.78 -4.80
N ILE A 20 -30.76 46.91 -5.04
CA ILE A 20 -30.21 48.07 -5.77
C ILE A 20 -29.22 47.55 -6.81
N ILE A 21 -29.64 47.66 -8.07
CA ILE A 21 -28.82 47.53 -9.28
C ILE A 21 -27.86 48.73 -9.29
N THR A 22 -26.54 48.47 -9.25
CA THR A 22 -25.53 49.43 -9.69
C THR A 22 -24.63 48.76 -10.73
N LEU A 23 -24.82 49.24 -11.95
CA LEU A 23 -24.04 48.98 -13.15
C LEU A 23 -22.72 49.75 -13.04
N ALA A 24 -21.58 49.06 -12.95
CA ALA A 24 -20.28 49.66 -13.24
C ALA A 24 -19.17 48.62 -13.53
N LEU A 25 -18.81 48.57 -14.81
CA LEU A 25 -17.43 48.54 -15.34
C LEU A 25 -16.60 47.26 -15.15
N ILE A 26 -16.71 46.41 -16.18
CA ILE A 26 -15.63 45.73 -16.90
C ILE A 26 -14.19 46.10 -16.48
N ALA A 27 -13.60 45.26 -15.64
CA ALA A 27 -12.18 44.97 -15.66
C ALA A 27 -12.05 43.46 -15.88
N GLY A 28 -11.62 43.08 -17.09
CA GLY A 28 -11.38 41.69 -17.44
C GLY A 28 -10.25 41.13 -16.57
N CYS A 29 -10.59 40.17 -15.72
CA CYS A 29 -9.61 39.20 -15.25
C CYS A 29 -9.64 38.06 -16.27
N THR A 30 -8.70 38.14 -17.22
CA THR A 30 -8.45 37.06 -18.16
C THR A 30 -8.08 35.82 -17.35
N SER A 31 -8.77 34.72 -17.59
CA SER A 31 -8.32 33.42 -17.12
C SER A 31 -6.95 33.16 -17.75
N ASP A 32 -5.87 33.27 -16.97
CA ASP A 32 -4.58 32.73 -17.34
C ASP A 32 -4.73 31.20 -17.41
N GLU A 33 -5.13 30.71 -18.59
CA GLU A 33 -4.89 29.33 -18.99
C GLU A 33 -3.37 29.14 -19.05
N ALA A 34 -2.80 28.68 -17.93
CA ALA A 34 -1.43 28.22 -17.88
C ALA A 34 -1.20 27.18 -18.99
N PRO A 35 -0.14 27.30 -19.79
CA PRO A 35 0.08 26.45 -20.94
C PRO A 35 0.25 25.00 -20.46
N SER A 36 -0.65 24.12 -20.93
CA SER A 36 -0.48 22.67 -20.86
C SER A 36 0.80 22.27 -21.59
N GLN A 37 1.90 22.23 -20.84
CA GLN A 37 3.08 21.50 -21.21
C GLN A 37 2.65 20.03 -21.27
N LYS A 38 2.59 19.47 -22.49
CA LYS A 38 2.56 18.03 -22.69
C LYS A 38 3.85 17.47 -22.09
N ILE A 39 3.79 17.07 -20.81
CA ILE A 39 4.82 16.22 -20.22
C ILE A 39 4.72 14.90 -20.99
N PRO A 40 5.81 14.42 -21.62
CA PRO A 40 5.82 13.06 -22.12
C PRO A 40 5.60 12.16 -20.92
N VAL A 41 4.44 11.49 -20.87
CA VAL A 41 4.23 10.38 -19.94
C VAL A 41 5.20 9.30 -20.38
N ALA A 42 6.39 9.33 -19.79
CA ALA A 42 7.27 8.18 -19.79
C ALA A 42 6.45 7.01 -19.21
N PRO A 43 6.44 5.83 -19.85
CA PRO A 43 5.76 4.69 -19.29
C PRO A 43 6.29 4.45 -17.88
N ALA A 44 5.38 4.24 -16.92
CA ALA A 44 5.73 3.87 -15.55
C ALA A 44 6.47 2.52 -15.58
N GLN A 45 7.78 2.57 -15.80
CA GLN A 45 8.68 1.47 -15.58
C GLN A 45 8.91 1.38 -14.08
N ASN A 46 7.98 0.69 -13.41
CA ASN A 46 8.22 0.18 -12.07
C ASN A 46 9.57 -0.56 -12.12
N PRO A 47 10.60 -0.16 -11.35
CA PRO A 47 11.87 -0.86 -11.37
C PRO A 47 11.68 -2.22 -10.70
N GLN A 48 11.23 -3.20 -11.47
CA GLN A 48 11.31 -4.61 -11.15
C GLN A 48 12.79 -4.97 -11.24
N THR A 49 13.53 -4.70 -10.16
CA THR A 49 14.93 -5.12 -10.06
C THR A 49 14.94 -6.64 -9.93
N ALA A 50 15.25 -7.33 -11.03
CA ALA A 50 15.63 -8.73 -10.99
C ALA A 50 16.78 -8.88 -9.98
N ILE A 51 16.67 -9.84 -9.06
CA ILE A 51 17.64 -10.03 -7.99
C ILE A 51 18.92 -10.62 -8.58
N PRO A 52 20.09 -9.95 -8.49
CA PRO A 52 21.36 -10.59 -8.78
C PRO A 52 21.63 -11.62 -7.68
N THR A 53 21.30 -12.87 -7.97
CA THR A 53 21.36 -13.96 -6.99
C THR A 53 22.74 -14.58 -7.04
N THR A 54 23.54 -14.44 -5.98
CA THR A 54 24.55 -15.45 -5.66
C THR A 54 23.79 -16.74 -5.32
N VAL A 55 23.73 -17.64 -6.29
CA VAL A 55 23.00 -18.91 -6.21
C VAL A 55 23.70 -19.81 -5.18
N GLN A 56 23.24 -19.79 -3.92
CA GLN A 56 23.16 -21.02 -3.16
C GLN A 56 21.89 -21.71 -3.63
N ASN A 57 21.99 -22.94 -4.14
CA ASN A 57 21.00 -23.55 -5.04
C ASN A 57 19.51 -23.43 -4.61
N ASP A 58 19.22 -23.33 -3.31
CA ASP A 58 17.86 -23.45 -2.78
C ASP A 58 17.29 -22.17 -2.14
N VAL A 59 18.00 -21.04 -2.20
CA VAL A 59 17.55 -19.78 -1.59
C VAL A 59 17.59 -18.61 -2.57
N VAL A 60 16.75 -17.61 -2.28
CA VAL A 60 16.85 -16.25 -2.80
C VAL A 60 17.50 -15.39 -1.71
N ALA A 61 18.70 -14.86 -2.00
CA ALA A 61 19.43 -13.98 -1.10
C ALA A 61 19.15 -12.51 -1.44
N ILE A 62 18.83 -11.70 -0.43
CA ILE A 62 18.58 -10.26 -0.58
C ILE A 62 19.46 -9.51 0.42
N PRO A 63 20.35 -8.61 -0.04
CA PRO A 63 21.22 -7.85 0.86
C PRO A 63 20.41 -6.97 1.83
N LEU A 64 20.73 -7.04 3.11
CA LEU A 64 20.13 -6.22 4.17
C LEU A 64 20.28 -4.72 3.89
N SER A 65 21.40 -4.33 3.26
CA SER A 65 21.70 -2.95 2.87
C SER A 65 20.73 -2.38 1.82
N GLN A 66 20.03 -3.24 1.08
CA GLN A 66 19.03 -2.81 0.10
C GLN A 66 17.62 -2.67 0.69
N ILE A 67 17.40 -3.16 1.92
CA ILE A 67 16.07 -3.21 2.54
C ILE A 67 15.78 -1.91 3.29
N THR A 68 14.73 -1.23 2.86
CA THR A 68 14.30 0.08 3.36
C THR A 68 12.97 0.01 4.10
N SER A 69 12.54 1.11 4.71
CA SER A 69 11.19 1.25 5.31
C SER A 69 10.07 1.42 4.27
N THR A 70 10.41 1.51 2.98
CA THR A 70 9.44 1.40 1.88
C THR A 70 9.35 -0.05 1.41
N VAL A 71 8.13 -0.55 1.25
CA VAL A 71 7.82 -1.89 0.75
C VAL A 71 8.40 -2.06 -0.64
N GLN A 72 9.35 -2.98 -0.75
CA GLN A 72 9.95 -3.39 -2.01
C GLN A 72 9.30 -4.70 -2.45
N LYS A 73 8.74 -4.69 -3.66
CA LYS A 73 8.20 -5.91 -4.27
C LYS A 73 9.29 -6.64 -5.04
N LYS A 74 9.41 -7.94 -4.78
CA LYS A 74 10.31 -8.86 -5.46
C LYS A 74 9.47 -9.93 -6.17
N THR A 75 10.05 -10.51 -7.22
CA THR A 75 9.40 -11.56 -8.00
C THR A 75 10.35 -12.74 -8.16
N TYR A 76 9.80 -13.94 -8.07
CA TYR A 76 10.47 -15.21 -8.33
C TYR A 76 9.64 -16.00 -9.35
N ASP A 77 10.29 -16.54 -10.39
CA ASP A 77 9.64 -17.46 -11.34
C ASP A 77 9.61 -18.87 -10.74
N ALA A 78 8.41 -19.35 -10.39
CA ALA A 78 8.17 -20.69 -9.88
C ALA A 78 7.59 -21.57 -10.99
N GLN A 79 8.46 -21.99 -11.92
CA GLN A 79 8.10 -22.82 -13.07
C GLN A 79 7.05 -22.14 -13.96
N GLY A 80 7.31 -20.90 -14.36
CA GLY A 80 6.43 -20.09 -15.21
C GLY A 80 5.34 -19.31 -14.47
N ALA A 81 5.22 -19.48 -13.14
CA ALA A 81 4.33 -18.66 -12.31
C ALA A 81 5.12 -17.57 -11.58
N GLN A 82 4.72 -16.32 -11.77
CA GLN A 82 5.36 -15.16 -11.16
C GLN A 82 4.92 -14.99 -9.70
N VAL A 83 5.68 -15.57 -8.77
CA VAL A 83 5.46 -15.45 -7.33
C VAL A 83 6.00 -14.12 -6.84
N ARG A 84 5.12 -13.25 -6.33
CA ARG A 84 5.49 -11.92 -5.83
C ARG A 84 5.52 -11.91 -4.30
N PHE A 85 6.48 -11.22 -3.74
CA PHE A 85 6.58 -11.03 -2.29
C PHE A 85 7.09 -9.63 -1.94
N MET A 86 6.77 -9.20 -0.73
CA MET A 86 7.16 -7.92 -0.16
C MET A 86 8.33 -8.13 0.79
N VAL A 87 9.27 -7.18 0.75
CA VAL A 87 10.36 -7.05 1.72
C VAL A 87 10.37 -5.61 2.22
N VAL A 88 10.43 -5.41 3.52
CA VAL A 88 10.41 -4.08 4.15
C VAL A 88 11.06 -4.12 5.52
N LYS A 89 11.64 -3.00 5.96
CA LYS A 89 12.13 -2.81 7.33
C LYS A 89 11.02 -2.22 8.19
N GLY A 90 10.71 -2.89 9.30
CA GLY A 90 9.74 -2.43 10.30
C GLY A 90 10.22 -1.21 11.07
N SER A 91 9.35 -0.64 11.89
CA SER A 91 9.68 0.51 12.74
C SER A 91 10.71 0.17 13.81
N ASP A 92 10.81 -1.11 14.18
CA ASP A 92 11.79 -1.68 15.09
C ASP A 92 13.14 -1.99 14.43
N GLY A 93 13.28 -1.74 13.13
CA GLY A 93 14.49 -2.03 12.37
C GLY A 93 14.59 -3.47 11.87
N GLU A 94 13.66 -4.35 12.27
CA GLU A 94 13.63 -5.74 11.84
C GLU A 94 13.16 -5.88 10.39
N VAL A 95 13.67 -6.89 9.70
CA VAL A 95 13.25 -7.17 8.32
C VAL A 95 11.96 -7.98 8.32
N ARG A 96 11.07 -7.63 7.41
CA ARG A 96 9.74 -8.22 7.27
C ARG A 96 9.57 -8.78 5.87
N THR A 97 9.03 -10.00 5.79
CA THR A 97 8.71 -10.67 4.53
C THR A 97 7.29 -11.24 4.56
N ALA A 98 6.58 -11.08 3.46
CA ALA A 98 5.26 -11.68 3.24
C ALA A 98 5.00 -11.80 1.74
N PHE A 99 4.12 -12.72 1.33
CA PHE A 99 3.66 -12.75 -0.06
C PHE A 99 2.90 -11.46 -0.40
N ASP A 100 3.00 -11.02 -1.64
CA ASP A 100 2.16 -9.93 -2.19
C ASP A 100 0.76 -10.48 -2.58
N ALA A 101 0.16 -11.25 -1.66
CA ALA A 101 -1.09 -11.99 -1.80
C ALA A 101 -1.62 -12.42 -0.42
N CYS A 102 -2.92 -12.77 -0.35
CA CYS A 102 -3.45 -13.54 0.77
C CYS A 102 -4.21 -14.78 0.30
N ASP A 103 -4.50 -15.69 1.23
CA ASP A 103 -5.13 -16.99 0.93
C ASP A 103 -6.60 -16.83 0.50
N VAL A 104 -7.22 -15.71 0.86
CA VAL A 104 -8.62 -15.39 0.54
C VAL A 104 -8.75 -14.57 -0.75
N CYS A 105 -7.94 -13.54 -0.92
CA CYS A 105 -8.06 -12.62 -2.05
C CYS A 105 -7.26 -13.05 -3.28
N GLY A 106 -6.26 -13.91 -3.08
CA GLY A 106 -5.24 -14.20 -4.07
C GLY A 106 -4.29 -13.03 -4.30
N GLY A 107 -3.41 -13.20 -5.26
CA GLY A 107 -2.30 -12.31 -5.57
C GLY A 107 -2.53 -11.39 -6.75
N ALA A 108 -3.70 -11.38 -7.40
CA ALA A 108 -3.92 -10.60 -8.62
C ALA A 108 -3.64 -9.10 -8.44
N LEU A 109 -4.15 -8.48 -7.36
CA LEU A 109 -4.00 -7.04 -7.10
C LEU A 109 -2.93 -6.71 -6.06
N GLY A 110 -2.56 -7.66 -5.21
CA GLY A 110 -1.53 -7.50 -4.18
C GLY A 110 -1.82 -6.39 -3.17
N TYR A 111 -0.75 -5.88 -2.56
CA TYR A 111 -0.75 -4.91 -1.48
C TYR A 111 -0.05 -3.60 -1.88
N ARG A 112 -0.40 -2.51 -1.18
CA ARG A 112 0.26 -1.20 -1.30
C ARG A 112 0.57 -0.68 0.08
N GLN A 113 1.74 -0.09 0.26
CA GLN A 113 2.07 0.58 1.50
C GLN A 113 1.29 1.89 1.62
N ILE A 114 0.71 2.12 2.79
CA ILE A 114 0.02 3.35 3.19
C ILE A 114 0.53 3.70 4.59
N GLY A 115 1.45 4.65 4.68
CA GLY A 115 2.11 4.99 5.96
C GLY A 115 2.85 3.79 6.56
N SER A 116 2.49 3.43 7.80
CA SER A 116 3.03 2.29 8.56
C SER A 116 2.37 0.94 8.21
N ASP A 117 1.42 0.94 7.27
CA ASP A 117 0.59 -0.23 6.99
C ASP A 117 0.77 -0.69 5.54
N VAL A 118 0.35 -1.93 5.27
CA VAL A 118 0.05 -2.40 3.92
C VAL A 118 -1.46 -2.61 3.78
N MET A 119 -2.02 -2.05 2.72
CA MET A 119 -3.43 -2.20 2.36
C MET A 119 -3.58 -3.23 1.25
N CYS A 120 -4.48 -4.20 1.40
CA CYS A 120 -4.87 -5.11 0.32
C CYS A 120 -5.62 -4.33 -0.76
N THR A 121 -5.11 -4.33 -1.99
CA THR A 121 -5.74 -3.60 -3.12
C THR A 121 -7.10 -4.21 -3.51
N LYS A 122 -7.36 -5.47 -3.17
CA LYS A 122 -8.64 -6.15 -3.49
C LYS A 122 -9.76 -5.83 -2.50
N CYS A 123 -9.49 -5.92 -1.19
CA CYS A 123 -10.52 -5.82 -0.16
C CYS A 123 -10.39 -4.60 0.76
N GLY A 124 -9.34 -3.80 0.62
CA GLY A 124 -9.16 -2.55 1.37
C GLY A 124 -8.76 -2.71 2.84
N LYS A 125 -8.48 -3.92 3.32
CA LYS A 125 -7.98 -4.14 4.69
C LYS A 125 -6.54 -3.67 4.84
N TYR A 126 -6.26 -3.07 6.00
CA TYR A 126 -4.95 -2.58 6.42
C TYR A 126 -4.32 -3.54 7.43
N PHE A 127 -3.01 -3.68 7.34
CA PHE A 127 -2.20 -4.52 8.21
C PHE A 127 -0.92 -3.77 8.56
N ALA A 128 -0.57 -3.68 9.84
CA ALA A 128 0.66 -3.02 10.27
C ALA A 128 1.87 -3.73 9.65
N ILE A 129 2.86 -2.97 9.17
CA ILE A 129 4.11 -3.54 8.65
C ILE A 129 4.84 -4.34 9.72
N ASP A 130 4.80 -3.90 10.98
CA ASP A 130 5.45 -4.59 12.09
C ASP A 130 4.79 -5.93 12.47
N GLY A 131 3.57 -6.16 11.98
CA GLY A 131 2.88 -7.44 12.09
C GLY A 131 3.33 -8.47 11.04
N LEU A 132 4.01 -8.04 9.97
CA LEU A 132 4.42 -8.91 8.87
C LEU A 132 5.50 -9.88 9.38
N GLY A 133 5.29 -11.18 9.18
CA GLY A 133 6.20 -12.21 9.65
C GLY A 133 6.08 -12.55 11.14
N THR A 134 5.17 -11.90 11.88
CA THR A 134 4.93 -12.14 13.31
C THR A 134 3.49 -12.58 13.58
N GLU A 135 2.52 -11.76 13.19
CA GLU A 135 1.09 -12.02 13.43
C GLU A 135 0.48 -13.01 12.44
N ASN A 136 1.09 -13.15 11.27
CA ASN A 136 0.55 -13.93 10.15
C ASN A 136 1.13 -15.32 9.99
N THR A 137 1.98 -15.74 10.93
CA THR A 137 2.73 -17.01 10.91
C THR A 137 1.86 -18.25 10.74
N GLN A 138 0.58 -18.18 11.12
CA GLN A 138 -0.39 -19.28 10.95
C GLN A 138 -0.85 -19.49 9.50
N GLY A 139 -0.80 -18.45 8.64
CA GLY A 139 -1.36 -18.51 7.28
C GLY A 139 -2.88 -18.68 7.23
N GLY A 140 -3.43 -19.01 6.05
CA GLY A 140 -4.83 -19.41 5.86
C GLY A 140 -5.88 -18.29 5.82
N GLY A 141 -5.50 -17.04 6.14
CA GLY A 141 -6.44 -15.95 6.40
C GLY A 141 -6.46 -14.82 5.37
N CYS A 142 -7.38 -13.87 5.59
CA CYS A 142 -7.43 -12.59 4.88
C CYS A 142 -6.40 -11.62 5.47
N TRP A 143 -5.12 -11.97 5.32
CA TRP A 143 -3.94 -11.28 5.84
C TRP A 143 -2.77 -11.57 4.88
N PRO A 144 -1.82 -10.66 4.59
CA PRO A 144 -0.65 -10.96 3.76
C PRO A 144 -0.02 -12.33 4.08
N SER A 145 0.01 -13.27 3.15
CA SER A 145 0.39 -14.64 3.52
C SER A 145 1.84 -14.72 3.99
N TYR A 146 2.06 -15.51 5.03
CA TYR A 146 3.38 -15.66 5.64
C TYR A 146 4.41 -16.21 4.65
N LEU A 147 5.58 -15.57 4.64
CA LEU A 147 6.75 -16.01 3.91
C LEU A 147 7.94 -15.94 4.88
N PRO A 148 8.45 -17.08 5.38
CA PRO A 148 9.58 -17.08 6.30
C PRO A 148 10.87 -16.63 5.59
N HIS A 149 11.77 -16.04 6.37
CA HIS A 149 13.15 -15.79 5.98
C HIS A 149 14.07 -16.06 7.16
N ILE A 150 15.37 -16.17 6.89
CA ILE A 150 16.41 -16.12 7.94
C ILE A 150 17.43 -15.05 7.59
N ILE A 151 18.11 -14.51 8.58
CA ILE A 151 19.26 -13.63 8.38
C ILE A 151 20.53 -14.48 8.40
N SER A 152 21.40 -14.32 7.41
CA SER A 152 22.71 -14.98 7.33
C SER A 152 23.74 -14.05 6.70
N GLY A 153 24.75 -13.67 7.49
CA GLY A 153 25.69 -12.62 7.11
C GLY A 153 24.95 -11.31 6.79
N ASP A 154 25.25 -10.72 5.64
CA ASP A 154 24.68 -9.44 5.19
C ASP A 154 23.38 -9.60 4.39
N ASN A 155 22.73 -10.77 4.43
CA ASN A 155 21.55 -11.06 3.62
C ASN A 155 20.39 -11.62 4.44
N ILE A 156 19.15 -11.37 3.99
CA ILE A 156 18.06 -12.31 4.24
C ILE A 156 18.09 -13.43 3.21
N LEU A 157 17.74 -14.63 3.64
CA LEU A 157 17.58 -15.81 2.80
C LEU A 157 16.13 -16.27 2.86
N VAL A 158 15.48 -16.32 1.69
CA VAL A 158 14.13 -16.88 1.51
C VAL A 158 14.27 -18.20 0.76
N LYS A 159 13.71 -19.30 1.27
CA LYS A 159 13.80 -20.59 0.57
C LYS A 159 12.95 -20.56 -0.69
N LYS A 160 13.50 -21.10 -1.78
CA LYS A 160 12.75 -21.29 -3.03
C LYS A 160 11.55 -22.21 -2.84
N SER A 161 11.68 -23.25 -2.01
CA SER A 161 10.58 -24.15 -1.66
C SER A 161 9.38 -23.43 -1.04
N ASP A 162 9.62 -22.40 -0.22
CA ASP A 162 8.55 -21.64 0.41
C ASP A 162 7.84 -20.76 -0.62
N LEU A 163 8.60 -20.15 -1.54
CA LEU A 163 8.05 -19.39 -2.67
C LEU A 163 7.22 -20.28 -3.61
N GLU A 164 7.73 -21.47 -3.93
CA GLU A 164 7.04 -22.46 -4.77
C GLU A 164 5.76 -22.97 -4.11
N ALA A 165 5.80 -23.26 -2.80
CA ALA A 165 4.61 -23.64 -2.03
C ALA A 165 3.56 -22.52 -2.02
N GLY A 166 3.96 -21.25 -2.13
CA GLY A 166 3.05 -20.12 -2.20
C GLY A 166 2.48 -19.80 -3.59
N ARG A 167 2.92 -20.52 -4.63
CA ARG A 167 2.56 -20.27 -6.02
C ARG A 167 1.06 -20.24 -6.28
N PHE A 168 0.29 -21.07 -5.58
CA PHE A 168 -1.17 -21.19 -5.79
C PHE A 168 -1.94 -19.88 -5.60
N ARG A 169 -1.34 -18.88 -4.93
CA ARG A 169 -1.95 -17.56 -4.73
C ARG A 169 -1.91 -16.70 -6.00
N PHE A 170 -1.09 -17.05 -6.98
CA PHE A 170 -0.79 -16.23 -8.16
C PHE A 170 -1.23 -16.86 -9.48
N VAL A 171 -1.99 -17.96 -9.43
CA VAL A 171 -2.50 -18.72 -10.59
C VAL A 171 -4.02 -18.68 -10.64
#